data_AF-A0A1M7HP31-F1
#
_entry.id   AF-A0A1M7HP31-F1
#
_cell.length_a   1.000
_cell.length_b   1.000
_cell.length_c   1.000
_cell.angle_alpha   90.00
_cell.angle_beta   90.00
_cell.angle_gamma   90.00
#
_symmetry.space_group_name_H-M   'P 1'
#
loop_
_entity.id
_entity.type
_entity.pdbx_description
1 polymer ?
#
loop_
_entity_poly.entity_id
_entity_poly.type
_entity_poly.pdbx_seq_one_letter_code
_entity_poly.pdbx_strand_id
1 'polypeptide(L)'
;MQFSFRRLVLPAALLAMAACSEQKKPQAEQPTPPAAAAQPDTASSAPAAPARPDAAYSHDVAAFLGGQPVSRRSPLQPLAALPAWQAFAADADKSWANYHATRTDKIEKWAAAELDSVRAASPTIFYPFSGPDLLNVVTMFPTSKKFVLLGLEPVGSVPRRSTLANAKLYPAVKASLWSVLNFSFFRTNDMAVDLKSVELDGALPLMMLFAARTNHQIQDIRYVQLNTEGQLTDADSTVVQKPGPKTIPGVEMRMLNQAGEEQTVYYFSADISDWKMGATKDAVVQYAKTLGPLTTYVKSATYLMHKPYFSKVRNLILAHSNYILQDDSGIAMKYFRPADWNLTYYGTYKRPINLFAKHYQPELTQAYADTSNRPRPLPFGTGYNWRQNDSNLLLARRQQAL
;
A
#
# COMPACT_ATOMS: atom_id res chain seq x y z
N MET A 1 -56.66 -22.50 20.94
CA MET A 1 -56.77 -21.08 20.53
C MET A 1 -56.14 -20.97 19.13
N GLN A 2 -56.88 -21.23 18.02
CA GLN A 2 -57.74 -20.31 17.24
C GLN A 2 -56.94 -19.09 16.70
N PHE A 3 -56.82 -18.73 15.41
CA PHE A 3 -57.38 -19.08 14.07
C PHE A 3 -56.27 -18.77 13.02
N SER A 4 -56.02 -19.51 11.93
CA SER A 4 -56.75 -19.80 10.66
C SER A 4 -56.69 -18.74 9.54
N PHE A 5 -56.43 -19.26 8.32
CA PHE A 5 -56.22 -18.67 6.99
C PHE A 5 -57.43 -17.97 6.33
N ARG A 6 -57.18 -17.06 5.36
CA ARG A 6 -57.89 -16.81 4.07
C ARG A 6 -57.24 -15.59 3.35
N ARG A 7 -56.54 -15.67 2.21
CA ARG A 7 -56.92 -15.81 0.77
C ARG A 7 -57.83 -14.72 0.15
N LEU A 8 -57.24 -14.06 -0.88
CA LEU A 8 -57.78 -13.61 -2.19
C LEU A 8 -58.66 -12.34 -2.29
N VAL A 9 -58.30 -11.41 -3.19
CA VAL A 9 -58.92 -11.11 -4.52
C VAL A 9 -58.49 -9.72 -5.02
N LEU A 10 -58.09 -9.64 -6.30
CA LEU A 10 -57.90 -8.44 -7.14
C LEU A 10 -59.18 -8.21 -7.98
N PRO A 11 -59.59 -6.97 -8.31
CA PRO A 11 -59.72 -6.56 -9.72
C PRO A 11 -59.37 -5.05 -9.94
N ALA A 12 -58.70 -4.62 -11.01
CA ALA A 12 -59.07 -4.46 -12.43
C ALA A 12 -59.80 -3.13 -12.77
N ALA A 13 -59.25 -2.49 -13.81
CA ALA A 13 -59.47 -1.17 -14.41
C ALA A 13 -60.89 -0.77 -14.84
N LEU A 14 -61.11 0.55 -15.04
CA LEU A 14 -61.90 1.07 -16.17
C LEU A 14 -61.61 2.56 -16.49
N LEU A 15 -61.33 2.80 -17.78
CA LEU A 15 -61.29 4.09 -18.46
C LEU A 15 -62.68 4.73 -18.56
N ALA A 16 -62.74 6.06 -18.61
CA ALA A 16 -63.79 6.78 -19.33
C ALA A 16 -63.23 8.06 -19.97
N MET A 17 -63.27 8.10 -21.31
CA MET A 17 -63.09 9.27 -22.15
C MET A 17 -64.40 10.08 -22.19
N ALA A 18 -64.29 11.41 -22.21
CA ALA A 18 -65.34 12.27 -22.75
C ALA A 18 -64.70 13.50 -23.41
N ALA A 19 -64.93 13.62 -24.71
CA ALA A 19 -64.57 14.74 -25.56
C ALA A 19 -65.72 15.76 -25.58
N CYS A 20 -65.38 17.04 -25.75
CA CYS A 20 -66.26 18.04 -26.35
C CYS A 20 -65.42 18.97 -27.22
N SER A 21 -65.93 19.24 -28.42
CA SER A 21 -65.32 19.91 -29.55
C SER A 21 -65.76 21.38 -29.68
N GLU A 22 -64.84 22.18 -30.24
CA GLU A 22 -64.97 23.37 -31.12
C GLU A 22 -65.87 24.58 -30.77
N GLN A 23 -65.27 25.78 -30.79
CA GLN A 23 -65.60 26.83 -31.79
C GLN A 23 -64.59 28.01 -31.81
N LYS A 24 -64.50 28.65 -32.97
CA LYS A 24 -63.43 29.53 -33.48
C LYS A 24 -63.93 30.97 -33.68
N LYS A 25 -63.21 32.02 -33.21
CA LYS A 25 -63.13 33.38 -33.83
C LYS A 25 -62.13 34.31 -33.08
N PRO A 26 -61.70 35.47 -33.64
CA PRO A 26 -60.56 35.62 -34.53
C PRO A 26 -59.41 36.48 -33.94
N GLN A 27 -58.27 36.47 -34.65
CA GLN A 27 -57.06 37.26 -34.41
C GLN A 27 -57.30 38.76 -34.18
N ALA A 28 -56.64 39.28 -33.14
CA ALA A 28 -56.17 40.66 -33.10
C ALA A 28 -54.64 40.64 -33.23
N GLU A 29 -54.13 41.43 -34.15
CA GLU A 29 -52.72 41.57 -34.51
C GLU A 29 -52.10 42.71 -33.70
N GLN A 30 -51.03 42.43 -32.93
CA GLN A 30 -50.05 43.41 -32.41
C GLN A 30 -48.99 42.71 -31.53
N PRO A 31 -47.79 43.29 -31.34
CA PRO A 31 -46.65 43.34 -32.25
C PRO A 31 -45.50 42.42 -31.78
N THR A 32 -44.57 42.09 -32.67
CA THR A 32 -43.41 41.21 -32.44
C THR A 32 -42.54 41.68 -31.25
N PRO A 33 -42.32 40.85 -30.21
CA PRO A 33 -41.29 41.08 -29.20
C PRO A 33 -39.89 40.71 -29.75
N PRO A 34 -38.81 41.34 -29.26
CA PRO A 34 -37.47 41.20 -29.82
C PRO A 34 -36.90 39.79 -29.60
N ALA A 35 -36.00 39.39 -30.50
CA ALA A 35 -35.24 38.14 -30.42
C ALA A 35 -34.69 37.90 -29.02
N ALA A 36 -35.06 36.76 -28.43
CA ALA A 36 -34.52 36.30 -27.16
C ALA A 36 -33.00 36.16 -27.30
N ALA A 37 -32.27 36.92 -26.49
CA ALA A 37 -30.83 36.79 -26.36
C ALA A 37 -30.50 35.34 -25.96
N ALA A 38 -29.60 34.71 -26.71
CA ALA A 38 -29.03 33.42 -26.35
C ALA A 38 -28.46 33.51 -24.94
N GLN A 39 -28.96 32.66 -24.03
CA GLN A 39 -28.31 32.44 -22.75
C GLN A 39 -26.90 31.91 -23.04
N PRO A 40 -25.84 32.51 -22.49
CA PRO A 40 -24.51 31.95 -22.64
C PRO A 40 -24.51 30.56 -21.99
N ASP A 41 -24.16 29.55 -22.78
CA ASP A 41 -23.84 28.21 -22.28
C ASP A 41 -22.82 28.34 -21.15
N THR A 42 -23.28 28.22 -19.91
CA THR A 42 -22.40 28.05 -18.76
C THR A 42 -21.80 26.66 -18.88
N ALA A 43 -20.71 26.55 -19.65
CA ALA A 43 -19.85 25.39 -19.63
C ALA A 43 -19.46 25.13 -18.16
N SER A 44 -20.01 24.09 -17.56
CA SER A 44 -19.64 23.63 -16.23
C SER A 44 -18.16 23.24 -16.29
N SER A 45 -17.28 24.14 -15.86
CA SER A 45 -15.86 23.84 -15.73
C SER A 45 -15.72 22.70 -14.73
N ALA A 46 -15.16 21.56 -15.18
CA ALA A 46 -14.82 20.48 -14.27
C ALA A 46 -13.99 21.03 -13.10
N PRO A 47 -14.22 20.57 -11.85
CA PRO A 47 -13.45 21.02 -10.70
C PRO A 47 -11.95 20.90 -10.98
N ALA A 48 -11.18 21.93 -10.63
CA ALA A 48 -9.73 21.89 -10.80
C ALA A 48 -9.13 20.70 -10.02
N ALA A 49 -8.22 19.96 -10.66
CA ALA A 49 -7.54 18.85 -10.00
C ALA A 49 -6.76 19.34 -8.77
N PRO A 50 -6.68 18.55 -7.68
CA PRO A 50 -5.91 18.91 -6.50
C PRO A 50 -4.44 19.22 -6.84
N ALA A 51 -3.87 20.21 -6.15
CA ALA A 51 -2.46 20.57 -6.34
C ALA A 51 -1.54 19.42 -5.95
N ARG A 52 -0.55 19.13 -6.80
CA ARG A 52 0.47 18.10 -6.59
C ARG A 52 1.78 18.73 -6.12
N PRO A 53 2.56 18.06 -5.25
CA PRO A 53 3.96 18.42 -5.02
C PRO A 53 4.75 18.50 -6.32
N ASP A 54 5.70 19.44 -6.38
CA ASP A 54 6.65 19.52 -7.51
C ASP A 54 7.53 18.28 -7.56
N ALA A 55 7.64 17.68 -8.75
CA ALA A 55 8.35 16.41 -8.95
C ALA A 55 9.85 16.53 -8.69
N ALA A 56 10.48 17.59 -9.22
CA ALA A 56 11.91 17.81 -9.06
C ALA A 56 12.27 18.03 -7.58
N TYR A 57 11.49 18.86 -6.89
CA TYR A 57 11.62 19.06 -5.46
C TYR A 57 11.41 17.75 -4.68
N SER A 58 10.41 16.95 -5.04
CA SER A 58 10.14 15.68 -4.36
C SER A 58 11.30 14.68 -4.50
N HIS A 59 11.90 14.59 -5.69
CA HIS A 59 13.10 13.80 -5.89
C HIS A 59 14.30 14.33 -5.10
N ASP A 60 14.52 15.65 -5.07
CA ASP A 60 15.58 16.26 -4.27
C ASP A 60 15.37 16.04 -2.76
N VAL A 61 14.14 16.07 -2.27
CA VAL A 61 13.80 15.75 -0.87
C VAL A 61 14.14 14.31 -0.55
N ALA A 62 13.81 13.37 -1.45
CA ALA A 62 14.15 11.96 -1.31
C ALA A 62 15.67 11.75 -1.22
N ALA A 63 16.43 12.38 -2.13
CA ALA A 63 17.90 12.36 -2.11
C ALA A 63 18.45 12.98 -0.81
N PHE A 64 17.93 14.14 -0.39
CA PHE A 64 18.35 14.83 0.84
C PHE A 64 18.15 13.98 2.09
N LEU A 65 16.97 13.36 2.25
CA LEU A 65 16.66 12.45 3.35
C LEU A 65 17.51 11.17 3.29
N GLY A 66 17.79 10.69 2.08
CA GLY A 66 18.72 9.60 1.84
C GLY A 66 20.16 9.95 2.22
N GLY A 67 20.53 11.22 2.38
CA GLY A 67 21.93 11.63 2.50
C GLY A 67 22.68 11.51 1.17
N GLN A 68 21.97 11.57 0.04
CA GLN A 68 22.54 11.58 -1.31
C GLN A 68 22.62 13.01 -1.84
N PRO A 69 23.49 13.29 -2.83
CA PRO A 69 23.58 14.60 -3.46
C PRO A 69 22.25 15.02 -4.09
N VAL A 70 21.80 16.25 -3.78
CA VAL A 70 20.64 16.88 -4.44
C VAL A 70 21.06 17.54 -5.76
N SER A 71 20.10 17.83 -6.65
CA SER A 71 20.36 18.55 -7.90
C SER A 71 21.05 19.88 -7.67
N ARG A 72 21.98 20.30 -8.55
CA ARG A 72 22.67 21.62 -8.46
C ARG A 72 21.71 22.81 -8.52
N ARG A 73 20.52 22.61 -9.11
CA ARG A 73 19.46 23.61 -9.21
C ARG A 73 18.47 23.54 -8.04
N SER A 74 18.66 22.59 -7.13
CA SER A 74 17.76 22.36 -6.00
C SER A 74 17.79 23.53 -5.01
N PRO A 75 16.63 23.98 -4.49
CA PRO A 75 16.60 24.90 -3.35
C PRO A 75 17.17 24.28 -2.06
N LEU A 76 17.45 22.98 -2.05
CA LEU A 76 18.08 22.27 -0.92
C LEU A 76 19.61 22.32 -0.93
N GLN A 77 20.24 22.80 -2.02
CA GLN A 77 21.70 22.92 -2.12
C GLN A 77 22.35 23.65 -0.93
N PRO A 78 21.84 24.80 -0.44
CA PRO A 78 22.42 25.46 0.72
C PRO A 78 22.34 24.61 2.00
N LEU A 79 21.32 23.76 2.15
CA LEU A 79 21.18 22.87 3.30
C LEU A 79 22.14 21.69 3.20
N ALA A 80 22.31 21.13 1.99
CA ALA A 80 23.25 20.03 1.73
C ALA A 80 24.73 20.47 1.85
N ALA A 81 25.01 21.77 1.72
CA ALA A 81 26.34 22.33 1.96
C ALA A 81 26.70 22.45 3.45
N LEU A 82 25.74 22.29 4.37
CA LEU A 82 26.00 22.42 5.80
C LEU A 82 26.85 21.25 6.31
N PRO A 83 27.87 21.50 7.17
CA PRO A 83 28.69 20.43 7.74
C PRO A 83 27.89 19.34 8.46
N ALA A 84 26.80 19.73 9.13
CA ALA A 84 25.91 18.78 9.81
C ALA A 84 25.22 17.81 8.85
N TRP A 85 24.78 18.28 7.67
CA TRP A 85 24.21 17.41 6.65
C TRP A 85 25.27 16.51 6.02
N GLN A 86 26.45 17.04 5.73
CA GLN A 86 27.56 16.25 5.16
C GLN A 86 28.00 15.12 6.11
N ALA A 87 28.05 15.39 7.41
CA ALA A 87 28.32 14.38 8.42
C ALA A 87 27.22 13.30 8.47
N PHE A 88 25.94 13.72 8.40
CA PHE A 88 24.80 12.80 8.29
C PHE A 88 24.88 11.93 7.02
N ALA A 89 25.13 12.53 5.86
CA ALA A 89 25.27 11.85 4.58
C ALA A 89 26.38 10.79 4.61
N ALA A 90 27.56 11.14 5.14
CA ALA A 90 28.68 10.21 5.26
C ALA A 90 28.40 9.04 6.22
N ASP A 91 27.68 9.28 7.33
CA ASP A 91 27.25 8.23 8.27
C ASP A 91 26.18 7.32 7.65
N ALA A 92 25.24 7.91 6.91
CA ALA A 92 24.22 7.18 6.16
C ALA A 92 24.90 6.28 5.12
N ASP A 93 25.85 6.78 4.32
CA ASP A 93 26.53 5.98 3.30
C ASP A 93 27.23 4.75 3.86
N LYS A 94 27.89 4.86 5.01
CA LYS A 94 28.47 3.71 5.70
C LYS A 94 27.40 2.69 6.11
N SER A 95 26.28 3.16 6.65
CA SER A 95 25.18 2.31 7.08
C SER A 95 24.55 1.58 5.90
N TRP A 96 24.33 2.27 4.78
CA TRP A 96 23.75 1.70 3.56
C TRP A 96 24.71 0.75 2.84
N ALA A 97 26.00 1.07 2.74
CA ALA A 97 27.00 0.16 2.19
C ALA A 97 27.04 -1.18 2.96
N ASN A 98 27.02 -1.11 4.29
CA ASN A 98 26.93 -2.31 5.12
C ASN A 98 25.60 -3.07 4.92
N TYR A 99 24.47 -2.35 4.85
CA TYR A 99 23.17 -2.96 4.61
C TYR A 99 23.10 -3.66 3.25
N HIS A 100 23.61 -3.05 2.18
CA HIS A 100 23.65 -3.66 0.85
C HIS A 100 24.44 -4.97 0.84
N ALA A 101 25.69 -4.90 1.32
CA ALA A 101 26.59 -6.06 1.36
C ALA A 101 26.05 -7.22 2.22
N THR A 102 25.34 -6.91 3.30
CA THR A 102 24.85 -7.94 4.24
C THR A 102 23.42 -8.42 3.96
N ARG A 103 22.61 -7.63 3.24
CA ARG A 103 21.17 -7.87 3.01
C ARG A 103 20.77 -7.80 1.54
N THR A 104 20.68 -6.61 0.94
CA THR A 104 19.99 -6.44 -0.36
C THR A 104 20.65 -7.25 -1.46
N ASP A 105 21.98 -7.31 -1.52
CA ASP A 105 22.70 -8.11 -2.52
C ASP A 105 22.32 -9.59 -2.46
N LYS A 106 22.09 -10.11 -1.24
CA LYS A 106 21.67 -11.49 -1.02
C LYS A 106 20.20 -11.69 -1.35
N ILE A 107 19.35 -10.71 -1.02
CA ILE A 107 17.92 -10.73 -1.34
C ILE A 107 17.73 -10.72 -2.86
N GLU A 108 18.40 -9.80 -3.56
CA GLU A 108 18.31 -9.65 -5.02
C GLU A 108 18.76 -10.91 -5.74
N LYS A 109 19.91 -11.49 -5.34
CA LYS A 109 20.41 -12.75 -5.92
C LYS A 109 19.45 -13.91 -5.68
N TRP A 110 18.91 -14.03 -4.47
CA TRP A 110 17.93 -15.08 -4.15
C TRP A 110 16.61 -14.86 -4.89
N ALA A 111 16.11 -13.63 -4.92
CA ALA A 111 14.88 -13.27 -5.60
C ALA A 111 15.00 -13.50 -7.10
N ALA A 112 16.14 -13.18 -7.71
CA ALA A 112 16.42 -13.49 -9.12
C ALA A 112 16.19 -14.98 -9.40
N ALA A 113 16.75 -15.87 -8.57
CA ALA A 113 16.63 -17.32 -8.75
C ALA A 113 15.24 -17.90 -8.41
N GLU A 114 14.58 -17.40 -7.36
CA GLU A 114 13.40 -18.06 -6.80
C GLU A 114 12.07 -17.43 -7.21
N LEU A 115 12.07 -16.14 -7.61
CA LEU A 115 10.85 -15.36 -7.84
C LEU A 115 10.61 -15.02 -9.31
N ASP A 116 11.36 -15.57 -10.27
CA ASP A 116 11.14 -15.34 -11.71
C ASP A 116 9.70 -15.64 -12.14
N SER A 117 9.19 -16.83 -11.77
CA SER A 117 7.82 -17.23 -12.09
C SER A 117 6.77 -16.34 -11.42
N VAL A 118 7.07 -15.82 -10.23
CA VAL A 118 6.20 -14.91 -9.49
C VAL A 118 6.09 -13.57 -10.23
N ARG A 119 7.23 -13.00 -10.61
CA ARG A 119 7.32 -11.73 -11.34
C ARG A 119 6.67 -11.79 -12.71
N ALA A 120 6.88 -12.89 -13.44
CA ALA A 120 6.26 -13.11 -14.75
C ALA A 120 4.72 -13.20 -14.66
N ALA A 121 4.20 -13.82 -13.59
CA ALA A 121 2.78 -14.09 -13.45
C ALA A 121 1.98 -12.96 -12.78
N SER A 122 2.62 -12.00 -12.10
CA SER A 122 1.93 -10.98 -11.32
C SER A 122 2.74 -9.69 -11.20
N PRO A 123 2.47 -8.67 -12.05
CA PRO A 123 3.18 -7.39 -12.01
C PRO A 123 2.74 -6.50 -10.83
N THR A 124 1.72 -6.90 -10.07
CA THR A 124 1.21 -6.17 -8.90
C THR A 124 1.52 -6.92 -7.62
N ILE A 125 2.17 -6.25 -6.68
CA ILE A 125 2.45 -6.75 -5.33
C ILE A 125 1.52 -6.08 -4.33
N PHE A 126 0.75 -6.88 -3.59
CA PHE A 126 -0.08 -6.44 -2.47
C PHE A 126 0.63 -6.75 -1.15
N TYR A 127 0.84 -5.72 -0.31
CA TYR A 127 1.58 -5.82 0.95
C TYR A 127 0.77 -5.21 2.11
N PRO A 128 -0.20 -5.95 2.68
CA PRO A 128 -1.23 -5.40 3.56
C PRO A 128 -0.78 -4.99 4.96
N PHE A 129 0.41 -5.39 5.39
CA PHE A 129 0.98 -5.07 6.71
C PHE A 129 2.38 -4.50 6.56
N SER A 130 2.58 -3.67 5.54
CA SER A 130 3.90 -3.17 5.15
C SER A 130 4.41 -2.05 6.05
N GLY A 131 3.50 -1.21 6.56
CA GLY A 131 3.91 0.14 6.98
C GLY A 131 4.65 0.86 5.85
N PRO A 132 5.70 1.66 6.15
CA PRO A 132 6.48 2.38 5.13
C PRO A 132 7.54 1.50 4.43
N ASP A 133 7.47 0.18 4.51
CA ASP A 133 8.51 -0.75 4.03
C ASP A 133 8.56 -0.91 2.50
N LEU A 134 8.85 0.19 1.81
CA LEU A 134 9.15 0.18 0.39
C LEU A 134 10.46 -0.57 0.10
N LEU A 135 11.45 -0.42 0.99
CA LEU A 135 12.78 -1.00 0.86
C LEU A 135 12.74 -2.51 0.56
N ASN A 136 12.09 -3.30 1.41
CA ASN A 136 12.10 -4.75 1.22
C ASN A 136 11.26 -5.18 0.01
N VAL A 137 10.14 -4.52 -0.28
CA VAL A 137 9.25 -4.96 -1.37
C VAL A 137 9.86 -4.69 -2.74
N VAL A 138 10.54 -3.56 -2.94
CA VAL A 138 11.23 -3.29 -4.22
C VAL A 138 12.50 -4.12 -4.37
N THR A 139 13.17 -4.46 -3.25
CA THR A 139 14.34 -5.37 -3.28
C THR A 139 13.92 -6.80 -3.63
N MET A 140 12.79 -7.28 -3.11
CA MET A 140 12.26 -8.62 -3.39
C MET A 140 11.66 -8.74 -4.80
N PHE A 141 11.03 -7.67 -5.28
CA PHE A 141 10.28 -7.68 -6.55
C PHE A 141 10.69 -6.50 -7.46
N PRO A 142 11.97 -6.42 -7.88
CA PRO A 142 12.53 -5.22 -8.51
C PRO A 142 11.91 -4.87 -9.88
N THR A 143 11.30 -5.84 -10.56
CA THR A 143 10.67 -5.64 -11.88
C THR A 143 9.14 -5.56 -11.83
N SER A 144 8.53 -5.55 -10.63
CA SER A 144 7.09 -5.38 -10.50
C SER A 144 6.69 -3.95 -10.83
N LYS A 145 5.54 -3.78 -11.49
CA LYS A 145 5.08 -2.46 -11.97
C LYS A 145 4.28 -1.69 -10.93
N LYS A 146 3.62 -2.42 -10.02
CA LYS A 146 2.71 -1.82 -9.03
C LYS A 146 2.93 -2.44 -7.66
N PHE A 147 3.03 -1.57 -6.65
CA PHE A 147 3.13 -1.95 -5.25
C PHE A 147 1.97 -1.31 -4.48
N VAL A 148 1.23 -2.09 -3.70
CA VAL A 148 0.12 -1.61 -2.88
C VAL A 148 0.42 -1.95 -1.43
N LEU A 149 0.84 -0.94 -0.68
CA LEU A 149 1.28 -0.99 0.70
C LEU A 149 0.16 -0.50 1.62
N LEU A 150 0.05 -1.12 2.79
CA LEU A 150 -0.90 -0.71 3.82
C LEU A 150 -0.24 -0.72 5.20
N GLY A 151 -0.58 0.28 6.00
CA GLY A 151 -0.08 0.42 7.36
C GLY A 151 -1.01 1.27 8.23
N LEU A 152 -0.71 1.37 9.52
CA LEU A 152 -1.44 2.21 10.47
C LEU A 152 -0.90 3.63 10.54
N GLU A 153 0.29 3.84 9.96
CA GLU A 153 1.01 5.10 10.01
C GLU A 153 0.26 6.14 9.16
N PRO A 154 0.21 7.42 9.58
CA PRO A 154 -0.34 8.47 8.74
C PRO A 154 0.36 8.51 7.38
N VAL A 155 -0.35 8.93 6.33
CA VAL A 155 0.25 9.09 4.98
C VAL A 155 1.43 10.06 5.04
N GLY A 156 1.24 11.19 5.71
CA GLY A 156 2.24 12.23 5.80
C GLY A 156 2.22 13.21 4.63
N SER A 157 3.29 14.00 4.51
CA SER A 157 3.46 14.96 3.44
C SER A 157 4.89 15.03 2.94
N VAL A 158 5.10 15.51 1.70
CA VAL A 158 6.44 15.81 1.19
C VAL A 158 7.07 16.90 2.06
N PRO A 159 8.23 16.63 2.72
CA PRO A 159 8.83 17.59 3.63
C PRO A 159 9.12 18.95 3.01
N ARG A 160 8.67 20.00 3.70
CA ARG A 160 8.99 21.39 3.32
C ARG A 160 10.44 21.70 3.68
N ARG A 161 11.03 22.68 2.98
CA ARG A 161 12.40 23.14 3.24
C ARG A 161 12.64 23.53 4.70
N SER A 162 11.63 24.10 5.38
CA SER A 162 11.69 24.43 6.80
C SER A 162 11.85 23.19 7.69
N THR A 163 11.16 22.09 7.36
CA THR A 163 11.31 20.80 8.05
C THR A 163 12.70 20.23 7.80
N LEU A 164 13.19 20.31 6.56
CA LEU A 164 14.54 19.85 6.19
C LEU A 164 15.68 20.66 6.82
N ALA A 165 15.42 21.93 7.17
CA ALA A 165 16.38 22.77 7.89
C ALA A 165 16.43 22.49 9.40
N ASN A 166 15.50 21.69 9.95
CA ASN A 166 15.49 21.36 11.37
C ASN A 166 16.64 20.38 11.69
N ALA A 167 17.58 20.81 12.54
CA ALA A 167 18.72 19.99 12.94
C ALA A 167 18.33 18.68 13.68
N LYS A 168 17.11 18.60 14.25
CA LYS A 168 16.58 17.38 14.87
C LYS A 168 16.14 16.32 13.85
N LEU A 169 16.05 16.66 12.58
CA LEU A 169 15.65 15.74 11.52
C LEU A 169 16.61 14.55 11.40
N TYR A 170 17.92 14.80 11.38
CA TYR A 170 18.93 13.75 11.17
C TYR A 170 18.92 12.67 12.26
N PRO A 171 18.93 13.01 13.56
CA PRO A 171 18.79 11.98 14.60
C PRO A 171 17.43 11.28 14.54
N ALA A 172 16.33 11.96 14.16
CA ALA A 172 15.01 11.33 14.00
C ALA A 172 15.01 10.30 12.85
N VAL A 173 15.56 10.66 11.69
CA VAL A 173 15.76 9.74 10.56
C VAL A 173 16.59 8.54 10.99
N LYS A 174 17.75 8.77 11.63
CA LYS A 174 18.63 7.70 12.11
C LYS A 174 17.92 6.76 13.09
N ALA A 175 17.15 7.30 14.03
CA ALA A 175 16.37 6.50 14.98
C ALA A 175 15.32 5.63 14.27
N SER A 176 14.54 6.22 13.35
CA SER A 176 13.49 5.50 12.61
C SER A 176 14.01 4.37 11.73
N LEU A 177 15.22 4.51 11.18
CA LEU A 177 15.85 3.51 10.30
C LEU A 177 16.56 2.40 11.08
N TRP A 178 16.85 2.59 12.36
CA TRP A 178 17.72 1.68 13.10
C TRP A 178 17.17 0.25 13.11
N SER A 179 15.88 0.08 13.39
CA SER A 179 15.27 -1.25 13.47
C SER A 179 15.25 -1.98 12.13
N VAL A 180 14.84 -1.31 11.04
CA VAL A 180 14.74 -1.94 9.72
C VAL A 180 16.11 -2.31 9.16
N LEU A 181 17.14 -1.48 9.36
CA LEU A 181 18.48 -1.75 8.85
C LEU A 181 19.22 -2.85 9.64
N ASN A 182 18.91 -3.02 10.93
CA ASN A 182 19.55 -4.07 11.75
C ASN A 182 18.78 -5.39 11.75
N PHE A 183 17.44 -5.34 11.78
CA PHE A 183 16.58 -6.50 12.00
C PHE A 183 15.67 -6.84 10.81
N SER A 184 15.74 -6.13 9.69
CA SER A 184 14.90 -6.34 8.51
C SER A 184 13.41 -5.96 8.66
N PHE A 185 12.99 -5.41 9.81
CA PHE A 185 11.61 -4.97 10.02
C PHE A 185 11.54 -3.76 10.95
N PHE A 186 10.46 -2.99 10.83
CA PHE A 186 10.16 -1.89 11.75
C PHE A 186 9.52 -2.38 13.03
N ARG A 187 9.89 -1.78 14.16
CA ARG A 187 9.19 -1.99 15.43
C ARG A 187 7.96 -1.07 15.48
N THR A 188 6.77 -1.66 15.62
CA THR A 188 5.48 -0.94 15.62
C THR A 188 5.43 0.19 16.65
N ASN A 189 5.96 -0.03 17.85
CA ASN A 189 5.98 0.98 18.90
C ASN A 189 6.88 2.17 18.53
N ASP A 190 8.03 1.90 17.91
CA ASP A 190 8.96 2.94 17.47
C ASP A 190 8.32 3.76 16.32
N MET A 191 7.70 3.08 15.33
CA MET A 191 6.95 3.75 14.24
C MET A 191 5.81 4.65 14.71
N ALA A 192 5.06 4.21 15.73
CA ALA A 192 3.93 4.97 16.25
C ALA A 192 4.36 6.31 16.89
N VAL A 193 5.61 6.41 17.34
CA VAL A 193 6.21 7.61 17.91
C VAL A 193 6.90 8.42 16.80
N ASP A 194 7.79 7.80 16.04
CA ASP A 194 8.64 8.49 15.07
C ASP A 194 7.83 9.15 13.96
N LEU A 195 6.81 8.47 13.43
CA LEU A 195 6.04 8.91 12.25
C LEU A 195 4.88 9.86 12.58
N LYS A 196 4.77 10.26 13.84
CA LYS A 196 3.88 11.34 14.30
C LYS A 196 4.66 12.56 14.78
N SER A 197 5.98 12.56 14.62
CA SER A 197 6.84 13.68 14.98
C SER A 197 6.73 14.81 13.95
N VAL A 198 7.21 16.01 14.32
CA VAL A 198 7.28 17.15 13.39
C VAL A 198 8.35 16.91 12.32
N GLU A 199 9.40 16.16 12.69
CA GLU A 199 10.53 15.82 11.85
C GLU A 199 10.19 14.78 10.78
N LEU A 200 9.37 13.79 11.11
CA LEU A 200 8.91 12.73 10.20
C LEU A 200 7.38 12.65 10.23
N ASP A 201 6.75 13.45 9.37
CA ASP A 201 5.31 13.44 9.15
C ASP A 201 4.92 12.23 8.30
N GLY A 202 4.52 11.13 8.95
CA GLY A 202 3.93 9.95 8.31
C GLY A 202 4.91 9.03 7.55
N ALA A 203 4.34 8.11 6.78
CA ALA A 203 5.06 7.07 6.03
C ALA A 203 5.79 7.61 4.79
N LEU A 204 5.24 8.64 4.14
CA LEU A 204 5.75 9.14 2.86
C LEU A 204 7.23 9.58 2.91
N PRO A 205 7.72 10.38 3.89
CA PRO A 205 9.12 10.75 3.95
C PRO A 205 10.08 9.56 3.99
N LEU A 206 9.72 8.48 4.70
CA LEU A 206 10.54 7.27 4.74
C LEU A 206 10.47 6.49 3.42
N MET A 207 9.30 6.37 2.79
CA MET A 207 9.21 5.73 1.48
C MET A 207 10.03 6.49 0.42
N MET A 208 10.03 7.83 0.46
CA MET A 208 10.87 8.66 -0.40
C MET A 208 12.36 8.38 -0.17
N LEU A 209 12.78 8.32 1.09
CA LEU A 209 14.15 7.95 1.47
C LEU A 209 14.52 6.56 0.90
N PHE A 210 13.64 5.57 1.05
CA PHE A 210 13.89 4.23 0.52
C PHE A 210 13.95 4.19 -1.00
N ALA A 211 13.10 4.94 -1.70
CA ALA A 211 13.16 5.07 -3.15
C ALA A 211 14.56 5.58 -3.57
N ALA A 212 15.05 6.64 -2.94
CA ALA A 212 16.39 7.19 -3.21
C ALA A 212 17.51 6.16 -2.92
N ARG A 213 17.42 5.46 -1.78
CA ARG A 213 18.41 4.45 -1.36
C ARG A 213 18.32 3.10 -2.09
N THR A 214 17.31 2.94 -2.94
CA THR A 214 17.18 1.80 -3.85
C THR A 214 17.29 2.24 -5.32
N ASN A 215 17.90 3.41 -5.57
CA ASN A 215 18.17 3.97 -6.89
C ASN A 215 16.92 4.23 -7.75
N HIS A 216 15.79 4.50 -7.12
CA HIS A 216 14.57 4.92 -7.81
C HIS A 216 14.52 6.45 -7.95
N GLN A 217 14.02 6.92 -9.09
CA GLN A 217 13.79 8.34 -9.34
C GLN A 217 12.30 8.65 -9.24
N ILE A 218 11.91 9.44 -8.25
CA ILE A 218 10.52 9.88 -8.08
C ILE A 218 10.14 10.83 -9.23
N GLN A 219 9.06 10.50 -9.93
CA GLN A 219 8.53 11.25 -11.07
C GLN A 219 7.28 12.05 -10.73
N ASP A 220 6.43 11.54 -9.83
CA ASP A 220 5.21 12.22 -9.40
C ASP A 220 4.81 11.71 -8.02
N ILE A 221 4.20 12.59 -7.24
CA ILE A 221 3.52 12.24 -5.99
C ILE A 221 2.14 12.88 -6.06
N ARG A 222 1.09 12.10 -5.84
CA ARG A 222 -0.26 12.63 -5.66
C ARG A 222 -0.95 12.00 -4.47
N TYR A 223 -1.69 12.81 -3.74
CA TYR A 223 -2.52 12.34 -2.64
C TYR A 223 -3.81 11.75 -3.19
N VAL A 224 -4.24 10.64 -2.59
CA VAL A 224 -5.40 9.87 -3.03
C VAL A 224 -6.18 9.40 -1.82
N GLN A 225 -7.39 8.90 -2.05
CA GLN A 225 -8.16 8.22 -1.03
C GLN A 225 -9.04 7.13 -1.65
N LEU A 226 -9.37 6.10 -0.86
CA LEU A 226 -10.43 5.17 -1.21
C LEU A 226 -11.75 5.67 -0.61
N ASN A 227 -12.78 5.75 -1.46
CA ASN A 227 -14.15 5.97 -1.01
C ASN A 227 -14.78 4.68 -0.48
N THR A 228 -16.05 4.73 -0.08
CA THR A 228 -16.73 3.56 0.51
C THR A 228 -17.00 2.42 -0.48
N GLU A 229 -16.82 2.67 -1.77
CA GLU A 229 -16.94 1.70 -2.85
C GLU A 229 -15.58 1.09 -3.22
N GLY A 230 -14.50 1.50 -2.54
CA GLY A 230 -13.13 1.09 -2.85
C GLY A 230 -12.56 1.71 -4.12
N GLN A 231 -13.18 2.78 -4.63
CA GLN A 231 -12.67 3.51 -5.79
C GLN A 231 -11.58 4.48 -5.34
N LEU A 232 -10.50 4.50 -6.13
CA LEU A 232 -9.42 5.46 -5.97
C LEU A 232 -9.87 6.83 -6.48
N THR A 233 -9.82 7.84 -5.61
CA THR A 233 -10.16 9.23 -5.94
C THR A 233 -8.99 10.15 -5.57
N ASP A 234 -8.84 11.24 -6.33
CA ASP A 234 -7.83 12.25 -6.01
C ASP A 234 -8.17 12.94 -4.67
N ALA A 235 -7.13 13.32 -3.93
CA ALA A 235 -7.23 14.08 -2.69
C ALA A 235 -6.13 15.16 -2.68
N ASP A 236 -6.21 16.11 -1.74
CA ASP A 236 -5.10 17.01 -1.43
C ASP A 236 -4.43 16.62 -0.09
N SER A 237 -3.31 17.27 0.22
CA SER A 237 -2.55 17.02 1.45
C SER A 237 -3.36 17.27 2.73
N THR A 238 -4.33 18.19 2.70
CA THR A 238 -5.16 18.53 3.85
C THR A 238 -6.21 17.46 4.12
N VAL A 239 -6.80 16.90 3.05
CA VAL A 239 -7.76 15.80 3.11
C VAL A 239 -7.10 14.54 3.67
N VAL A 240 -5.89 14.18 3.23
CA VAL A 240 -5.20 12.99 3.76
C VAL A 240 -4.73 13.15 5.20
N GLN A 241 -4.45 14.37 5.65
CA GLN A 241 -4.11 14.67 7.05
C GLN A 241 -5.33 14.66 7.98
N LYS A 242 -6.52 14.94 7.44
CA LYS A 242 -7.80 14.93 8.16
C LYS A 242 -8.86 14.17 7.35
N PRO A 243 -8.71 12.84 7.22
CA PRO A 243 -9.60 12.04 6.39
C PRO A 243 -11.02 12.03 6.94
N GLY A 244 -11.99 11.88 6.04
CA GLY A 244 -13.37 11.61 6.42
C GLY A 244 -13.50 10.26 7.16
N PRO A 245 -14.53 10.08 8.01
CA PRO A 245 -14.65 8.92 8.89
C PRO A 245 -14.83 7.57 8.17
N LYS A 246 -15.13 7.57 6.86
CA LYS A 246 -15.37 6.38 6.04
C LYS A 246 -14.43 6.29 4.83
N THR A 247 -13.51 7.23 4.69
CA THR A 247 -12.52 7.25 3.61
C THR A 247 -11.18 6.76 4.11
N ILE A 248 -10.40 6.16 3.22
CA ILE A 248 -9.05 5.68 3.55
C ILE A 248 -8.06 6.59 2.84
N PRO A 249 -7.29 7.42 3.58
CA PRO A 249 -6.31 8.29 2.95
C PRO A 249 -5.12 7.47 2.43
N GLY A 250 -4.52 7.96 1.35
CA GLY A 250 -3.33 7.35 0.75
C GLY A 250 -2.50 8.32 -0.08
N VAL A 251 -1.44 7.79 -0.65
CA VAL A 251 -0.57 8.48 -1.61
C VAL A 251 -0.20 7.53 -2.73
N GLU A 252 -0.18 8.06 -3.96
CA GLU A 252 0.42 7.43 -5.12
C GLU A 252 1.78 8.10 -5.37
N MET A 253 2.84 7.30 -5.46
CA MET A 253 4.17 7.72 -5.85
C MET A 253 4.58 6.98 -7.11
N ARG A 254 4.83 7.72 -8.19
CA ARG A 254 5.39 7.18 -9.44
C ARG A 254 6.88 7.34 -9.43
N MET A 255 7.59 6.31 -9.86
CA MET A 255 9.04 6.29 -9.86
C MET A 255 9.58 5.52 -11.07
N LEU A 256 10.81 5.82 -11.46
CA LEU A 256 11.59 4.99 -12.38
C LEU A 256 12.54 4.12 -11.57
N ASN A 257 12.63 2.84 -11.90
CA ASN A 257 13.69 1.98 -11.37
C ASN A 257 15.04 2.28 -12.03
N GLN A 258 16.10 1.58 -11.61
CA GLN A 258 17.44 1.75 -12.17
C GLN A 258 17.52 1.43 -13.67
N ALA A 259 16.62 0.58 -14.20
CA ALA A 259 16.53 0.28 -15.63
C ALA A 259 15.70 1.32 -16.42
N GLY A 260 15.17 2.34 -15.75
CA GLY A 260 14.32 3.37 -16.35
C GLY A 260 12.87 2.93 -16.56
N GLU A 261 12.44 1.82 -15.96
CA GLU A 261 11.07 1.33 -16.06
C GLU A 261 10.17 2.01 -15.03
N GLU A 262 8.95 2.35 -15.44
CA GLU A 262 7.96 2.95 -14.55
C GLU A 262 7.41 1.95 -13.52
N GLN A 263 7.36 2.41 -12.27
CA GLN A 263 6.75 1.72 -11.15
C GLN A 263 5.82 2.67 -10.39
N THR A 264 4.69 2.14 -9.92
CA THR A 264 3.73 2.89 -9.11
C THR A 264 3.60 2.27 -7.73
N VAL A 265 3.80 3.08 -6.70
CA VAL A 265 3.62 2.71 -5.31
C VAL A 265 2.38 3.40 -4.77
N TYR A 266 1.46 2.63 -4.23
CA TYR A 266 0.36 3.12 -3.41
C TYR A 266 0.64 2.81 -1.96
N TYR A 267 0.46 3.78 -1.08
CA TYR A 267 0.39 3.54 0.36
C TYR A 267 -0.97 4.02 0.88
N PHE A 268 -1.66 3.18 1.65
CA PHE A 268 -2.91 3.52 2.32
C PHE A 268 -2.75 3.39 3.83
N SER A 269 -3.17 4.43 4.57
CA SER A 269 -3.24 4.40 6.02
C SER A 269 -4.57 3.80 6.45
N ALA A 270 -4.56 2.53 6.85
CA ALA A 270 -5.76 1.77 7.15
C ALA A 270 -5.54 0.74 8.27
N ASP A 271 -6.46 0.71 9.24
CA ASP A 271 -6.63 -0.44 10.11
C ASP A 271 -7.47 -1.49 9.39
N ILE A 272 -6.82 -2.59 9.02
CA ILE A 272 -7.41 -3.70 8.28
C ILE A 272 -7.84 -4.87 9.18
N SER A 273 -8.19 -4.59 10.45
CA SER A 273 -8.97 -5.52 11.27
C SER A 273 -10.41 -5.61 10.75
N ASP A 274 -11.07 -6.75 10.97
CA ASP A 274 -12.41 -7.01 10.44
C ASP A 274 -13.43 -5.94 10.89
N TRP A 275 -13.28 -5.44 12.12
CA TRP A 275 -14.09 -4.35 12.68
C TRP A 275 -13.86 -3.02 11.96
N LYS A 276 -12.60 -2.60 11.79
CA LYS A 276 -12.30 -1.31 11.16
C LYS A 276 -12.56 -1.30 9.66
N MET A 277 -12.38 -2.41 8.97
CA MET A 277 -12.84 -2.54 7.59
C MET A 277 -14.36 -2.41 7.49
N GLY A 278 -15.12 -2.90 8.48
CA GLY A 278 -16.57 -2.65 8.55
C GLY A 278 -16.93 -1.15 8.58
N ALA A 279 -16.14 -0.33 9.27
CA ALA A 279 -16.37 1.12 9.34
C ALA A 279 -16.12 1.84 7.99
N THR A 280 -15.23 1.30 7.15
CA THR A 280 -14.91 1.82 5.81
C THR A 280 -15.63 1.05 4.69
N LYS A 281 -16.69 0.29 5.02
CA LYS A 281 -17.47 -0.55 4.09
C LYS A 281 -16.59 -1.51 3.26
N ASP A 282 -15.54 -2.05 3.87
CA ASP A 282 -14.57 -2.95 3.25
C ASP A 282 -13.88 -2.36 2.01
N ALA A 283 -13.70 -1.02 1.95
CA ALA A 283 -13.12 -0.31 0.81
C ALA A 283 -11.76 -0.89 0.35
N VAL A 284 -10.88 -1.29 1.27
CA VAL A 284 -9.60 -1.97 0.92
C VAL A 284 -9.84 -3.27 0.17
N VAL A 285 -10.82 -4.06 0.61
CA VAL A 285 -11.15 -5.35 -0.01
C VAL A 285 -11.67 -5.10 -1.42
N GLN A 286 -12.56 -4.13 -1.59
CA GLN A 286 -13.10 -3.77 -2.91
C GLN A 286 -12.00 -3.27 -3.84
N TYR A 287 -11.12 -2.37 -3.37
CA TYR A 287 -9.98 -1.90 -4.14
C TYR A 287 -9.04 -3.05 -4.54
N ALA A 288 -8.65 -3.89 -3.58
CA ALA A 288 -7.73 -5.00 -3.83
C ALA A 288 -8.29 -6.01 -4.85
N LYS A 289 -9.61 -6.21 -4.90
CA LYS A 289 -10.28 -7.05 -5.91
C LYS A 289 -10.20 -6.49 -7.33
N THR A 290 -10.02 -5.18 -7.48
CA THR A 290 -9.79 -4.56 -8.81
C THR A 290 -8.37 -4.75 -9.30
N LEU A 291 -7.46 -5.17 -8.43
CA LEU A 291 -6.08 -5.48 -8.78
C LEU A 291 -5.99 -6.91 -9.30
N GLY A 292 -5.13 -7.16 -10.28
CA GLY A 292 -4.90 -8.51 -10.79
C GLY A 292 -4.04 -8.52 -12.06
N PRO A 293 -3.24 -9.58 -12.28
CA PRO A 293 -2.92 -10.68 -11.35
C PRO A 293 -2.03 -10.22 -10.17
N LEU A 294 -2.22 -10.85 -8.99
CA LEU A 294 -1.65 -10.42 -7.70
C LEU A 294 -0.66 -11.42 -7.10
N THR A 295 0.47 -10.91 -6.62
CA THR A 295 1.29 -11.57 -5.60
C THR A 295 1.10 -10.85 -4.29
N THR A 296 0.82 -11.59 -3.20
CA THR A 296 0.82 -11.02 -1.86
C THR A 296 2.18 -11.22 -1.19
N TYR A 297 2.75 -10.16 -0.63
CA TYR A 297 3.93 -10.23 0.22
C TYR A 297 3.55 -9.91 1.67
N VAL A 298 4.06 -10.68 2.62
CA VAL A 298 3.82 -10.46 4.05
C VAL A 298 5.10 -10.69 4.83
N LYS A 299 5.48 -9.73 5.68
CA LYS A 299 6.65 -9.86 6.54
C LYS A 299 6.41 -9.19 7.88
N SER A 300 6.79 -9.85 8.97
CA SER A 300 6.67 -9.38 10.35
C SER A 300 5.27 -8.83 10.70
N ALA A 301 4.22 -9.54 10.29
CA ALA A 301 2.83 -9.09 10.38
C ALA A 301 2.16 -9.37 11.74
N THR A 302 2.93 -9.44 12.82
CA THR A 302 2.44 -9.62 14.21
C THR A 302 1.46 -10.81 14.39
N TYR A 303 1.56 -11.83 13.52
CA TYR A 303 0.66 -13.00 13.49
C TYR A 303 -0.82 -12.60 13.44
N LEU A 304 -1.15 -11.43 12.86
CA LEU A 304 -2.51 -10.89 12.87
C LEU A 304 -3.48 -11.81 12.14
N MET A 305 -3.06 -12.35 10.99
CA MET A 305 -3.89 -13.27 10.20
C MET A 305 -4.02 -14.67 10.78
N HIS A 306 -3.38 -14.98 11.92
CA HIS A 306 -3.72 -16.18 12.69
C HIS A 306 -5.04 -16.03 13.43
N LYS A 307 -5.43 -14.78 13.71
CA LYS A 307 -6.54 -14.43 14.58
C LYS A 307 -7.87 -14.41 13.80
N PRO A 308 -9.00 -14.68 14.48
CA PRO A 308 -10.30 -14.69 13.82
C PRO A 308 -10.74 -13.30 13.33
N TYR A 309 -10.32 -12.23 14.00
CA TYR A 309 -10.72 -10.84 13.68
C TYR A 309 -9.84 -10.13 12.61
N PHE A 310 -9.03 -10.91 11.88
CA PHE A 310 -8.35 -10.51 10.65
C PHE A 310 -8.71 -11.49 9.52
N SER A 311 -9.91 -12.07 9.59
CA SER A 311 -10.35 -13.10 8.63
C SER A 311 -10.62 -12.53 7.25
N LYS A 312 -11.15 -11.30 7.14
CA LYS A 312 -11.50 -10.70 5.85
C LYS A 312 -10.26 -10.51 4.96
N VAL A 313 -9.19 -9.92 5.50
CA VAL A 313 -7.94 -9.74 4.74
C VAL A 313 -7.25 -11.06 4.43
N ARG A 314 -7.24 -12.02 5.38
CA ARG A 314 -6.73 -13.38 5.13
C ARG A 314 -7.47 -14.05 3.96
N ASN A 315 -8.80 -14.00 3.98
CA ASN A 315 -9.63 -14.63 2.95
C ASN A 315 -9.49 -13.93 1.59
N LEU A 316 -9.37 -12.60 1.58
CA LEU A 316 -9.05 -11.83 0.37
C LEU A 316 -7.74 -12.32 -0.26
N ILE A 317 -6.66 -12.43 0.52
CA ILE A 317 -5.36 -12.88 0.04
C ILE A 317 -5.46 -14.31 -0.51
N LEU A 318 -6.07 -15.24 0.24
CA LEU A 318 -6.25 -16.63 -0.17
C LEU A 318 -7.19 -16.81 -1.36
N ALA A 319 -8.06 -15.84 -1.66
CA ALA A 319 -8.98 -15.90 -2.80
C ALA A 319 -8.42 -15.23 -4.05
N HIS A 320 -7.61 -14.17 -3.91
CA HIS A 320 -7.22 -13.29 -5.02
C HIS A 320 -5.74 -13.31 -5.40
N SER A 321 -4.88 -13.98 -4.63
CA SER A 321 -3.44 -14.07 -4.97
C SER A 321 -3.14 -15.30 -5.83
N ASN A 322 -2.28 -15.13 -6.83
CA ASN A 322 -1.64 -16.24 -7.54
C ASN A 322 -0.43 -16.79 -6.76
N TYR A 323 0.27 -15.89 -6.07
CA TYR A 323 1.39 -16.23 -5.21
C TYR A 323 1.29 -15.51 -3.87
N ILE A 324 1.76 -16.15 -2.81
CA ILE A 324 1.89 -15.56 -1.48
C ILE A 324 3.31 -15.86 -0.98
N LEU A 325 4.13 -14.82 -0.80
CA LEU A 325 5.43 -14.93 -0.15
C LEU A 325 5.32 -14.38 1.27
N GLN A 326 5.61 -15.21 2.27
CA GLN A 326 5.49 -14.78 3.66
C GLN A 326 6.46 -15.47 4.62
N ASP A 327 6.78 -14.83 5.74
CA ASP A 327 7.32 -15.53 6.91
C ASP A 327 6.19 -16.16 7.76
N ASP A 328 6.54 -16.83 8.86
CA ASP A 328 5.60 -17.57 9.71
C ASP A 328 4.55 -16.67 10.42
N SER A 329 4.80 -15.36 10.49
CA SER A 329 3.88 -14.37 11.04
C SER A 329 2.76 -13.96 10.08
N GLY A 330 2.77 -14.45 8.85
CA GLY A 330 1.70 -14.24 7.87
C GLY A 330 0.45 -15.08 8.14
N ILE A 331 -0.13 -15.65 7.09
CA ILE A 331 -1.27 -16.57 7.18
C ILE A 331 -0.80 -17.91 7.77
N ALA A 332 -1.47 -18.41 8.80
CA ALA A 332 -1.14 -19.72 9.36
C ALA A 332 -1.29 -20.85 8.31
N MET A 333 -0.36 -21.80 8.31
CA MET A 333 -0.27 -22.89 7.33
C MET A 333 -1.56 -23.71 7.23
N LYS A 334 -2.26 -23.95 8.36
CA LYS A 334 -3.58 -24.61 8.37
C LYS A 334 -4.66 -23.99 7.45
N TYR A 335 -4.51 -22.74 7.01
CA TYR A 335 -5.46 -22.10 6.09
C TYR A 335 -5.14 -22.34 4.61
N PHE A 336 -3.96 -22.87 4.28
CA PHE A 336 -3.60 -23.24 2.92
C PHE A 336 -4.10 -24.65 2.61
N ARG A 337 -5.18 -24.75 1.83
CA ARG A 337 -5.71 -26.04 1.39
C ARG A 337 -4.76 -26.69 0.38
N PRO A 338 -4.29 -27.94 0.59
CA PRO A 338 -3.38 -28.61 -0.35
C PRO A 338 -3.92 -28.76 -1.77
N ALA A 339 -5.25 -28.78 -1.94
CA ALA A 339 -5.90 -28.83 -3.25
C ALA A 339 -5.79 -27.52 -4.05
N ASP A 340 -5.54 -26.39 -3.38
CA ASP A 340 -5.47 -25.07 -4.04
C ASP A 340 -4.04 -24.55 -4.15
N TRP A 341 -3.14 -24.99 -3.26
CA TRP A 341 -1.82 -24.40 -3.07
C TRP A 341 -0.70 -25.43 -3.13
N ASN A 342 0.36 -25.08 -3.84
CA ASN A 342 1.65 -25.73 -3.74
C ASN A 342 2.58 -24.86 -2.88
N LEU A 343 3.21 -25.44 -1.87
CA LEU A 343 4.02 -24.74 -0.88
C LEU A 343 5.50 -25.06 -1.06
N THR A 344 6.33 -24.02 -1.16
CA THR A 344 7.79 -24.12 -1.14
C THR A 344 8.32 -23.43 0.11
N TYR A 345 9.19 -24.13 0.85
CA TYR A 345 9.76 -23.67 2.11
C TYR A 345 11.20 -23.22 1.92
N TYR A 346 11.62 -22.19 2.65
CA TYR A 346 12.96 -21.63 2.60
C TYR A 346 13.53 -21.39 4.00
N GLY A 347 14.82 -21.69 4.18
CA GLY A 347 15.54 -21.42 5.41
C GLY A 347 15.21 -22.40 6.53
N THR A 348 15.06 -21.88 7.75
CA THR A 348 14.89 -22.69 8.96
C THR A 348 13.71 -22.19 9.77
N TYR A 349 12.84 -23.08 10.20
CA TYR A 349 11.79 -22.78 11.17
C TYR A 349 12.00 -23.61 12.44
N LYS A 350 12.10 -22.92 13.59
CA LYS A 350 12.18 -23.55 14.92
C LYS A 350 10.90 -23.34 15.70
N ARG A 351 10.56 -22.07 15.92
CA ARG A 351 9.36 -21.57 16.60
C ARG A 351 9.29 -20.05 16.47
N PRO A 352 8.11 -19.44 16.69
CA PRO A 352 8.01 -18.00 16.89
C PRO A 352 8.90 -17.51 18.04
N ILE A 353 9.32 -16.25 17.99
CA ILE A 353 9.96 -15.58 19.13
C ILE A 353 9.04 -15.64 20.37
N ASN A 354 9.61 -15.50 21.57
CA ASN A 354 8.84 -15.68 22.82
C ASN A 354 7.56 -14.82 22.90
N LEU A 355 7.59 -13.59 22.36
CA LEU A 355 6.42 -12.70 22.30
C LEU A 355 5.23 -13.31 21.55
N PHE A 356 5.50 -14.20 20.58
CA PHE A 356 4.50 -14.83 19.71
C PHE A 356 4.45 -16.35 19.87
N ALA A 357 4.98 -16.90 20.96
CA ALA A 357 5.08 -18.36 21.17
C ALA A 357 3.74 -19.10 21.01
N LYS A 358 2.61 -18.45 21.36
CA LYS A 358 1.25 -19.00 21.20
C LYS A 358 0.81 -19.23 19.75
N HIS A 359 1.55 -18.68 18.78
CA HIS A 359 1.29 -18.83 17.35
C HIS A 359 2.15 -19.91 16.70
N TYR A 360 2.73 -20.79 17.51
CA TYR A 360 3.44 -21.98 17.03
C TYR A 360 2.52 -22.85 16.15
N GLN A 361 3.08 -23.33 15.04
CA GLN A 361 2.41 -24.15 14.03
C GLN A 361 3.09 -25.53 13.96
N PRO A 362 2.50 -26.58 14.55
CA PRO A 362 3.04 -27.94 14.48
C PRO A 362 3.23 -28.44 13.04
N GLU A 363 2.30 -28.10 12.15
CA GLU A 363 2.36 -28.47 10.73
C GLU A 363 3.55 -27.83 10.00
N LEU A 364 3.95 -26.62 10.41
CA LEU A 364 5.11 -25.94 9.85
C LEU A 364 6.40 -26.59 10.33
N THR A 365 6.48 -27.00 11.61
CA THR A 365 7.62 -27.78 12.12
C THR A 365 7.76 -29.09 11.36
N GLN A 366 6.65 -29.80 11.11
CA GLN A 366 6.67 -31.03 10.34
C GLN A 366 7.18 -30.80 8.91
N ALA A 367 6.73 -29.74 8.23
CA ALA A 367 7.18 -29.41 6.88
C ALA A 367 8.68 -29.11 6.81
N TYR A 368 9.24 -28.40 7.79
CA TYR A 368 10.69 -28.11 7.83
C TYR A 368 11.55 -29.31 8.26
N ALA A 369 10.94 -30.33 8.88
CA ALA A 369 11.61 -31.59 9.23
C ALA A 369 11.52 -32.66 8.12
N ASP A 370 10.73 -32.42 7.06
CA ASP A 370 10.58 -33.37 5.95
C ASP A 370 11.88 -33.48 5.15
N THR A 371 12.51 -34.66 5.23
CA THR A 371 13.76 -34.96 4.53
C THR A 371 13.58 -35.25 3.04
N SER A 372 12.34 -35.53 2.60
CA SER A 372 11.99 -35.78 1.20
C SER A 372 11.75 -34.48 0.44
N ASN A 373 11.21 -33.45 1.11
CA ASN A 373 10.94 -32.13 0.56
C ASN A 373 11.64 -31.04 1.37
N ARG A 374 12.97 -31.09 1.40
CA ARG A 374 13.77 -30.18 2.24
C ARG A 374 13.53 -28.71 1.90
N PRO A 375 13.46 -27.82 2.90
CA PRO A 375 13.47 -26.37 2.67
C PRO A 375 14.67 -25.95 1.83
N ARG A 376 14.44 -25.05 0.88
CA ARG A 376 15.49 -24.44 0.05
C ARG A 376 16.32 -23.44 0.87
N PRO A 377 17.55 -23.11 0.46
CA PRO A 377 18.37 -22.14 1.18
C PRO A 377 17.73 -20.74 1.25
N LEU A 378 17.95 -20.05 2.37
CA LEU A 378 17.61 -18.63 2.56
C LEU A 378 18.86 -17.87 3.05
N PRO A 379 19.58 -17.17 2.15
CA PRO A 379 20.92 -16.65 2.46
C PRO A 379 20.92 -15.34 3.25
N PHE A 380 19.76 -14.80 3.58
CA PHE A 380 19.58 -13.58 4.36
C PHE A 380 18.56 -13.86 5.47
N GLY A 381 18.58 -13.03 6.52
CA GLY A 381 17.52 -13.10 7.51
C GLY A 381 16.37 -12.13 7.23
N THR A 382 15.18 -12.48 7.70
CA THR A 382 13.92 -11.74 7.52
C THR A 382 12.93 -12.14 8.61
N GLY A 383 11.81 -11.42 8.72
CA GLY A 383 10.78 -11.70 9.73
C GLY A 383 11.27 -11.46 11.16
N TYR A 384 10.55 -11.99 12.16
CA TYR A 384 10.92 -11.82 13.57
C TYR A 384 12.18 -12.60 13.98
N ASN A 385 12.42 -13.77 13.37
CA ASN A 385 13.65 -14.54 13.56
C ASN A 385 14.74 -14.08 12.57
N TRP A 386 15.03 -12.77 12.55
CA TRP A 386 15.77 -12.03 11.53
C TRP A 386 17.25 -12.41 11.31
N ARG A 387 17.82 -13.30 12.13
CA ARG A 387 19.20 -13.74 12.00
C ARG A 387 19.32 -14.67 10.80
N GLN A 388 20.41 -14.52 10.04
CA GLN A 388 20.72 -15.44 8.95
C GLN A 388 20.75 -16.88 9.51
N ASN A 389 20.13 -17.83 8.81
CA ASN A 389 19.95 -19.24 9.18
C ASN A 389 18.90 -19.54 10.28
N ASP A 390 18.28 -18.52 10.89
CA ASP A 390 17.14 -18.70 11.81
C ASP A 390 15.80 -18.24 11.20
N SER A 391 15.85 -17.57 10.05
CA SER A 391 14.66 -17.08 9.34
C SER A 391 14.04 -18.14 8.44
N ASN A 392 12.74 -18.00 8.23
CA ASN A 392 11.97 -18.83 7.32
C ASN A 392 11.20 -17.98 6.31
N LEU A 393 10.97 -18.53 5.12
CA LEU A 393 9.97 -18.04 4.18
C LEU A 393 9.14 -19.20 3.63
N LEU A 394 7.89 -18.90 3.31
CA LEU A 394 6.94 -19.77 2.63
C LEU A 394 6.51 -19.07 1.35
N LEU A 395 6.74 -19.71 0.22
CA LEU A 395 6.14 -19.33 -1.06
C LEU A 395 4.98 -20.28 -1.35
N ALA A 396 3.75 -19.77 -1.32
CA ALA A 396 2.57 -20.48 -1.77
C ALA A 396 2.27 -20.07 -3.21
N ARG A 397 2.17 -21.05 -4.11
CA ARG A 397 1.74 -20.89 -5.50
C ARG A 397 0.36 -21.52 -5.67
N ARG A 398 -0.58 -20.79 -6.26
CA ARG A 398 -1.90 -21.36 -6.58
C ARG A 398 -1.75 -22.41 -7.68
N GLN A 399 -2.40 -23.56 -7.51
CA GLN A 399 -2.31 -24.67 -8.47
C GLN A 399 -2.96 -24.35 -9.82
N GLN A 400 -4.02 -23.54 -9.81
CA GLN A 400 -4.66 -23.00 -11.02
C GLN A 400 -4.64 -21.48 -10.93
N ALA A 401 -4.05 -20.80 -11.91
CA ALA A 401 -4.05 -19.33 -11.92
C ALA A 401 -5.49 -18.79 -11.97
N LEU A 402 -5.72 -17.66 -11.29
CA LEU A 402 -7.00 -16.97 -11.24
C LEU A 402 -7.37 -16.31 -12.58
#